data_AF-A0A1S7SJI9-F1
#
_entry.id   AF-A0A1S7SJI9-F1
#
_cell.length_a   1.000
_cell.length_b   1.000
_cell.length_c   1.000
_cell.angle_alpha   90.00
_cell.angle_beta   90.00
_cell.angle_gamma   90.00
#
_symmetry.space_group_name_H-M   'P 1'
#
loop_
_entity.id
_entity.type
_entity.pdbx_description
1 polymer ?
#
loop_
_entity_poly.entity_id
_entity_poly.type
_entity_poly.pdbx_seq_one_letter_code
_entity_poly.pdbx_strand_id
1 'polypeptide(L)'
;MQHPRGPESKERGFTPEQTDDLELRCVAEILSVVVERNLLDGDDALQKVGGVCRDFAILAASIFRERGTPARLRVGFSDYLVPERWEDHWLCEWHDGGRWNRLDVEFAAVDCVSFDPLDVPRQRFLTASEAWFRIKDEPEIAWRFGVSSLNLGGQRFVAGSLFREIAALRKLELKPWDYWDLSEDLSRVSTEWSQETRTTLDQLASRLRSADVDADSEPGAIADWALPKKVISFPRGEPMPVVLRNS
;
A
#
# COMPACT_ATOMS: atom_id res chain seq x y z
N MET A 1 -6.98 15.45 0.52
CA MET A 1 -5.63 15.14 -0.03
C MET A 1 -5.72 15.07 -1.54
N GLN A 2 -4.58 15.16 -2.24
CA GLN A 2 -4.50 15.07 -3.68
C GLN A 2 -3.46 14.01 -4.09
N HIS A 3 -3.84 13.11 -4.99
CA HIS A 3 -2.95 12.08 -5.51
C HIS A 3 -2.19 12.58 -6.75
N PRO A 4 -0.86 12.39 -6.88
CA PRO A 4 -0.08 12.91 -8.02
C PRO A 4 -0.53 12.36 -9.37
N ARG A 5 -1.10 11.15 -9.39
CA ARG A 5 -1.69 10.50 -10.58
C ARG A 5 -3.22 10.62 -10.68
N GLY A 6 -3.86 11.31 -9.73
CA GLY A 6 -5.32 11.47 -9.67
C GLY A 6 -5.86 12.48 -10.70
N PRO A 7 -7.20 12.51 -10.90
CA PRO A 7 -7.82 13.42 -11.88
C PRO A 7 -7.54 14.90 -11.58
N GLU A 8 -7.62 15.32 -10.32
CA GLU A 8 -7.33 16.70 -9.89
C GLU A 8 -5.91 17.15 -10.28
N SER A 9 -4.91 16.27 -10.13
CA SER A 9 -3.52 16.57 -10.54
C SER A 9 -3.35 16.69 -12.05
N LYS A 10 -4.18 16.02 -12.86
CA LYS A 10 -4.18 16.18 -14.32
C LYS A 10 -4.76 17.54 -14.74
N GLU A 11 -5.72 18.05 -13.97
CA GLU A 11 -6.40 19.32 -14.27
C GLU A 11 -5.65 20.53 -13.75
N ARG A 12 -5.17 20.48 -12.49
CA ARG A 12 -4.61 21.63 -11.77
C ARG A 12 -3.10 21.52 -11.51
N GLY A 13 -2.50 20.39 -11.87
CA GLY A 13 -1.09 20.09 -11.58
C GLY A 13 -0.87 19.56 -10.17
N PHE A 14 0.38 19.17 -9.88
CA PHE A 14 0.83 18.70 -8.58
C PHE A 14 2.06 19.52 -8.18
N THR A 15 1.96 20.24 -7.07
CA THR A 15 2.91 21.28 -6.68
C THR A 15 4.18 20.73 -6.01
N PRO A 16 5.27 21.52 -5.92
CA PRO A 16 6.45 21.14 -5.14
C PRO A 16 6.13 20.87 -3.67
N GLU A 17 5.27 21.67 -3.04
CA GLU A 17 4.86 21.48 -1.64
C GLU A 17 4.12 20.14 -1.47
N GLN A 18 3.25 19.79 -2.42
CA GLN A 18 2.58 18.47 -2.44
C GLN A 18 3.54 17.32 -2.71
N THR A 19 4.63 17.57 -3.43
CA THR A 19 5.70 16.58 -3.65
C THR A 19 6.48 16.34 -2.37
N ASP A 20 6.75 17.39 -1.60
CA ASP A 20 7.40 17.27 -0.30
C ASP A 20 6.49 16.57 0.74
N ASP A 21 5.17 16.77 0.66
CA ASP A 21 4.19 16.05 1.49
C ASP A 21 4.25 14.52 1.33
N LEU A 22 4.73 14.00 0.19
CA LEU A 22 4.84 12.55 -0.03
C LEU A 22 5.79 11.87 0.97
N GLU A 23 6.65 12.63 1.66
CA GLU A 23 7.55 12.13 2.69
C GLU A 23 6.88 11.97 4.07
N LEU A 24 5.69 12.54 4.29
CA LEU A 24 4.96 12.44 5.57
C LEU A 24 4.63 10.97 5.88
N ARG A 25 5.07 10.43 7.02
CA ARG A 25 5.00 9.00 7.32
C ARG A 25 3.80 8.61 8.18
N CYS A 26 3.38 9.41 9.14
CA CYS A 26 2.27 9.06 10.01
C CYS A 26 1.07 10.01 9.87
N VAL A 27 -0.10 9.57 10.36
CA VAL A 27 -1.32 10.38 10.33
C VAL A 27 -1.15 11.70 11.09
N ALA A 28 -0.39 11.71 12.19
CA ALA A 28 -0.13 12.95 12.93
C ALA A 28 0.65 13.99 12.09
N GLU A 29 1.60 13.55 11.28
CA GLU A 29 2.35 14.42 10.35
C GLU A 29 1.43 14.97 9.25
N ILE A 30 0.59 14.12 8.65
CA ILE A 30 -0.41 14.54 7.66
C ILE A 30 -1.40 15.56 8.25
N LEU A 31 -1.94 15.28 9.44
CA LEU A 31 -2.88 16.18 10.12
C LEU A 31 -2.23 17.50 10.54
N SER A 32 -0.93 17.50 10.87
CA SER A 32 -0.19 18.74 11.16
C SER A 32 -0.19 19.65 9.94
N VAL A 33 0.09 19.12 8.74
CA VAL A 33 0.03 19.90 7.49
C VAL A 33 -1.41 20.35 7.17
N VAL A 34 -2.43 19.53 7.44
CA VAL A 34 -3.84 19.92 7.31
C VAL A 34 -4.17 21.15 8.17
N VAL A 35 -3.70 21.17 9.42
CA VAL A 35 -3.90 22.31 10.34
C VAL A 35 -3.11 23.54 9.86
N GLU A 36 -1.85 23.38 9.51
CA GLU A 36 -0.98 24.47 9.03
C GLU A 36 -1.55 25.15 7.77
N ARG A 37 -2.16 24.37 6.87
CA ARG A 37 -2.78 24.87 5.64
C ARG A 37 -4.25 25.26 5.79
N ASN A 38 -4.80 25.22 7.00
CA ASN A 38 -6.20 25.53 7.30
C ASN A 38 -7.22 24.73 6.46
N LEU A 39 -6.96 23.43 6.28
CA LEU A 39 -7.75 22.54 5.42
C LEU A 39 -8.93 21.84 6.15
N LEU A 40 -9.16 22.14 7.42
CA LEU A 40 -10.17 21.46 8.25
C LEU A 40 -11.60 21.71 7.76
N ASP A 41 -11.87 22.88 7.19
CA ASP A 41 -13.20 23.27 6.72
C ASP A 41 -13.51 22.77 5.30
N GLY A 42 -12.55 22.10 4.64
CA GLY A 42 -12.76 21.47 3.32
C GLY A 42 -12.85 22.45 2.15
N ASP A 43 -12.21 23.62 2.24
CA ASP A 43 -12.16 24.56 1.12
C ASP A 43 -11.33 24.00 -0.06
N ASP A 44 -12.02 23.61 -1.13
CA ASP A 44 -11.45 23.06 -2.37
C ASP A 44 -10.57 24.05 -3.16
N ALA A 45 -10.57 25.34 -2.79
CA ALA A 45 -9.65 26.32 -3.35
C ALA A 45 -8.25 26.25 -2.72
N LEU A 46 -8.12 25.67 -1.52
CA LEU A 46 -6.85 25.56 -0.82
C LEU A 46 -6.01 24.39 -1.34
N GLN A 47 -4.68 24.53 -1.26
CA GLN A 47 -3.74 23.49 -1.68
C GLN A 47 -3.85 22.27 -0.74
N LYS A 48 -4.49 21.21 -1.22
CA LYS A 48 -4.63 19.93 -0.52
C LYS A 48 -3.26 19.32 -0.21
N VAL A 49 -3.14 18.61 0.91
CA VAL A 49 -1.96 17.79 1.23
C VAL A 49 -1.75 16.72 0.15
N GLY A 50 -0.53 16.62 -0.37
CA GLY A 50 -0.12 15.58 -1.31
C GLY A 50 -0.05 14.21 -0.62
N GLY A 51 -0.48 13.16 -1.31
CA GLY A 51 -0.39 11.79 -0.79
C GLY A 51 -0.56 10.75 -1.88
N VAL A 52 -0.16 9.51 -1.60
CA VAL A 52 -0.43 8.35 -2.47
C VAL A 52 -1.49 7.44 -1.84
N CYS A 53 -1.97 6.43 -2.57
CA CYS A 53 -2.98 5.46 -2.10
C CYS A 53 -2.81 5.00 -0.65
N ARG A 54 -1.57 4.71 -0.25
CA ARG A 54 -1.19 4.37 1.13
C ARG A 54 -1.61 5.44 2.15
N ASP A 55 -1.40 6.71 1.85
CA ASP A 55 -1.70 7.83 2.76
C ASP A 55 -3.22 8.03 2.90
N PHE A 56 -3.99 7.79 1.83
CA PHE A 56 -5.46 7.73 1.90
C PHE A 56 -5.94 6.56 2.76
N ALA A 57 -5.35 5.38 2.57
CA ALA A 57 -5.69 4.18 3.33
C ALA A 57 -5.40 4.32 4.84
N ILE A 58 -4.27 4.93 5.23
CA ILE A 58 -3.92 5.09 6.66
C ILE A 58 -4.88 6.05 7.38
N LEU A 59 -5.34 7.09 6.68
CA LEU A 59 -6.29 8.05 7.25
C LEU A 59 -7.64 7.39 7.48
N ALA A 60 -8.14 6.63 6.51
CA ALA A 60 -9.36 5.86 6.68
C ALA A 60 -9.24 4.81 7.79
N ALA A 61 -8.14 4.05 7.82
CA ALA A 61 -7.90 3.08 8.88
C ALA A 61 -7.88 3.75 10.27
N SER A 62 -7.28 4.95 10.38
CA SER A 62 -7.25 5.71 11.63
C SER A 62 -8.63 6.21 12.04
N ILE A 63 -9.46 6.67 11.10
CA ILE A 63 -10.85 7.08 11.37
C ILE A 63 -11.69 5.90 11.87
N PHE A 64 -11.57 4.73 11.25
CA PHE A 64 -12.27 3.52 11.73
C PHE A 64 -11.81 3.12 13.13
N ARG A 65 -10.48 3.08 13.37
CA ARG A 65 -9.90 2.74 14.67
C ARG A 65 -10.35 3.70 15.77
N GLU A 66 -10.39 5.00 15.48
CA GLU A 66 -10.86 6.03 16.43
C GLU A 66 -12.33 5.79 16.82
N ARG A 67 -13.14 5.23 15.91
CA ARG A 67 -14.55 4.88 16.16
C ARG A 67 -14.74 3.49 16.76
N GLY A 68 -13.66 2.79 17.10
CA GLY A 68 -13.71 1.44 17.66
C GLY A 68 -13.95 0.32 16.63
N THR A 69 -13.87 0.62 15.33
CA THR A 69 -13.95 -0.38 14.26
C THR A 69 -12.55 -0.92 13.94
N PRO A 70 -12.31 -2.24 14.00
CA PRO A 70 -11.04 -2.81 13.57
C PRO A 70 -10.75 -2.45 12.11
N ALA A 71 -9.58 -1.87 11.86
CA ALA A 71 -9.15 -1.50 10.52
C ALA A 71 -7.64 -1.67 10.34
N ARG A 72 -7.22 -1.99 9.11
CA ARG A 72 -5.83 -2.25 8.74
C ARG A 72 -5.56 -1.80 7.30
N LEU A 73 -4.29 -1.47 7.04
CA LEU A 73 -3.84 -1.26 5.66
C LEU A 73 -3.77 -2.62 4.96
N ARG A 74 -4.09 -2.63 3.67
CA ARG A 74 -3.90 -3.79 2.82
C ARG A 74 -3.06 -3.42 1.62
N VAL A 75 -1.98 -4.18 1.41
CA VAL A 75 -1.05 -4.03 0.29
C VAL A 75 -1.41 -5.04 -0.79
N GLY A 76 -1.44 -4.58 -2.03
CA GLY A 76 -1.78 -5.44 -3.15
C GLY A 76 -1.76 -4.71 -4.48
N PHE A 77 -2.61 -5.17 -5.38
CA PHE A 77 -2.66 -4.73 -6.76
C PHE A 77 -4.09 -4.65 -7.25
N SER A 78 -4.44 -3.56 -7.92
CA SER A 78 -5.77 -3.31 -8.47
C SER A 78 -5.78 -3.34 -9.99
N ASP A 79 -6.85 -3.90 -10.59
CA ASP A 79 -7.02 -3.98 -12.04
C ASP A 79 -7.85 -2.83 -12.66
N TYR A 80 -8.29 -1.89 -11.83
CA TYR A 80 -9.22 -0.83 -12.22
C TYR A 80 -8.58 0.56 -12.35
N LEU A 81 -7.28 0.69 -12.06
CA LEU A 81 -6.56 1.96 -12.18
C LEU A 81 -6.02 2.18 -13.60
N VAL A 82 -5.45 1.13 -14.20
CA VAL A 82 -4.87 1.15 -15.54
C VAL A 82 -5.32 -0.11 -16.29
N PRO A 83 -5.91 0.03 -17.49
CA PRO A 83 -6.32 -1.11 -18.29
C PRO A 83 -5.20 -2.13 -18.50
N GLU A 84 -5.54 -3.41 -18.39
CA GLU A 84 -4.60 -4.54 -18.58
C GLU A 84 -3.42 -4.59 -17.60
N ARG A 85 -3.45 -3.81 -16.52
CA ARG A 85 -2.43 -3.82 -15.46
C ARG A 85 -3.02 -4.23 -14.13
N TRP A 86 -2.12 -4.65 -13.25
CA TRP A 86 -2.33 -4.84 -11.84
C TRP A 86 -1.45 -3.79 -11.15
N GLU A 87 -2.00 -2.59 -10.96
CA GLU A 87 -1.25 -1.47 -10.39
C GLU A 87 -1.05 -1.66 -8.90
N ASP A 88 0.17 -1.42 -8.40
CA ASP A 88 0.46 -1.35 -6.96
C ASP A 88 -0.53 -0.41 -6.29
N HIS A 89 -1.23 -0.92 -5.29
CA HIS A 89 -2.31 -0.21 -4.66
C HIS A 89 -2.49 -0.61 -3.21
N TRP A 90 -2.95 0.36 -2.42
CA TRP A 90 -3.10 0.23 -0.99
C TRP A 90 -4.50 0.70 -0.60
N LEU A 91 -5.20 -0.12 0.16
CA LEU A 91 -6.56 0.16 0.59
C LEU A 91 -6.72 -0.05 2.10
N CYS A 92 -7.84 0.44 2.65
CA CYS A 92 -8.20 0.19 4.03
C CYS A 92 -9.11 -1.04 4.10
N GLU A 93 -8.70 -2.07 4.83
CA GLU A 93 -9.64 -3.11 5.27
C GLU A 93 -10.27 -2.71 6.60
N TRP A 94 -11.59 -2.83 6.72
CA TRP A 94 -12.33 -2.56 7.95
C TRP A 94 -13.27 -3.74 8.26
N HIS A 95 -13.47 -4.03 9.55
CA HIS A 95 -14.26 -5.18 9.98
C HIS A 95 -15.67 -4.76 10.38
N ASP A 96 -16.70 -5.34 9.76
CA ASP A 96 -18.10 -5.03 10.07
C ASP A 96 -18.68 -5.84 11.24
N GLY A 97 -17.85 -6.67 11.88
CA GLY A 97 -18.26 -7.61 12.93
C GLY A 97 -18.47 -9.04 12.42
N GLY A 98 -18.55 -9.25 11.11
CA GLY A 98 -18.60 -10.57 10.48
C GLY A 98 -17.45 -10.84 9.51
N ARG A 99 -17.01 -9.84 8.75
CA ARG A 99 -15.91 -9.97 7.78
C ARG A 99 -15.11 -8.69 7.60
N TRP A 100 -13.93 -8.85 7.00
CA TRP A 100 -13.14 -7.74 6.46
C TRP A 100 -13.71 -7.27 5.12
N ASN A 101 -14.15 -6.03 5.07
CA ASN A 101 -14.54 -5.31 3.85
C ASN A 101 -13.38 -4.43 3.37
N ARG A 102 -13.32 -4.16 2.06
CA ARG A 102 -12.22 -3.41 1.44
C ARG A 102 -12.72 -2.02 1.01
N LEU A 103 -12.23 -0.97 1.67
CA LEU A 103 -12.48 0.41 1.32
C LEU A 103 -11.33 0.98 0.49
N ASP A 104 -11.62 1.37 -0.74
CA ASP A 104 -10.77 2.25 -1.53
C ASP A 104 -11.26 3.70 -1.45
N VAL A 105 -10.58 4.47 -0.61
CA VAL A 105 -10.94 5.86 -0.27
C VAL A 105 -10.79 6.79 -1.46
N GLU A 106 -9.85 6.53 -2.37
CA GLU A 106 -9.63 7.39 -3.53
C GLU A 106 -10.82 7.37 -4.50
N PHE A 107 -11.63 6.31 -4.43
CA PHE A 107 -12.81 6.10 -5.26
C PHE A 107 -14.12 6.26 -4.50
N ALA A 108 -14.09 6.36 -3.16
CA ALA A 108 -15.30 6.49 -2.34
C ALA A 108 -16.10 7.78 -2.58
N ALA A 109 -15.46 8.84 -3.06
CA ALA A 109 -16.09 10.12 -3.37
C ALA A 109 -16.28 10.37 -4.88
N VAL A 110 -15.94 9.40 -5.74
CA VAL A 110 -15.90 9.57 -7.19
C VAL A 110 -16.66 8.42 -7.87
N ASP A 111 -17.73 8.75 -8.60
CA ASP A 111 -18.51 7.77 -9.37
C ASP A 111 -17.79 7.35 -10.67
N CYS A 112 -16.62 6.72 -10.54
CA CYS A 112 -15.80 6.29 -11.68
C CYS A 112 -15.51 4.79 -11.73
N VAL A 113 -16.03 4.01 -10.79
CA VAL A 113 -15.95 2.54 -10.76
C VAL A 113 -17.34 1.92 -10.79
N SER A 114 -17.46 0.71 -11.36
CA SER A 114 -18.73 -0.01 -11.50
C SER A 114 -19.06 -0.93 -10.32
N PHE A 115 -18.46 -0.70 -9.16
CA PHE A 115 -18.60 -1.48 -7.93
C PHE A 115 -18.60 -0.56 -6.72
N ASP A 116 -19.01 -1.07 -5.56
CA ASP A 116 -18.99 -0.30 -4.32
C ASP A 116 -17.55 -0.09 -3.84
N PRO A 117 -17.05 1.17 -3.77
CA PRO A 117 -15.70 1.44 -3.28
C PRO A 117 -15.54 1.18 -1.77
N LEU A 118 -16.63 1.03 -1.00
CA LEU A 118 -16.59 0.64 0.42
C LEU A 118 -16.46 -0.89 0.64
N ASP A 119 -16.73 -1.68 -0.41
CA ASP A 119 -16.56 -3.14 -0.44
C ASP A 119 -16.01 -3.58 -1.81
N VAL A 120 -14.77 -3.19 -2.10
CA VAL A 120 -14.07 -3.51 -3.34
C VAL A 120 -14.07 -5.03 -3.55
N PRO A 121 -14.60 -5.54 -4.69
CA PRO A 121 -14.69 -6.97 -4.91
C PRO A 121 -13.32 -7.64 -4.91
N ARG A 122 -13.23 -8.84 -4.32
CA ARG A 122 -11.96 -9.56 -4.12
C ARG A 122 -11.20 -9.83 -5.42
N GLN A 123 -11.91 -9.92 -6.55
CA GLN A 123 -11.32 -10.15 -7.87
C GLN A 123 -10.75 -8.88 -8.51
N ARG A 124 -11.08 -7.68 -8.01
CA ARG A 124 -10.60 -6.40 -8.54
C ARG A 124 -9.33 -5.92 -7.84
N PHE A 125 -9.04 -6.45 -6.66
CA PHE A 125 -7.83 -6.19 -5.89
C PHE A 125 -7.23 -7.50 -5.40
N LEU A 126 -6.02 -7.82 -5.81
CA LEU A 126 -5.27 -8.97 -5.31
C LEU A 126 -4.29 -8.50 -4.25
N THR A 127 -4.28 -9.14 -3.09
CA THR A 127 -3.24 -8.91 -2.07
C THR A 127 -1.87 -9.29 -2.63
N ALA A 128 -0.77 -8.84 -2.03
CA ALA A 128 0.55 -9.20 -2.53
C ALA A 128 0.78 -10.72 -2.52
N SER A 129 0.27 -11.41 -1.49
CA SER A 129 0.28 -12.88 -1.41
C SER A 129 -0.56 -13.54 -2.49
N GLU A 130 -1.77 -13.06 -2.79
CA GLU A 130 -2.59 -13.56 -3.90
C GLU A 130 -1.90 -13.36 -5.26
N ALA A 131 -1.32 -12.18 -5.48
CA ALA A 131 -0.55 -11.86 -6.68
C ALA A 131 0.66 -12.78 -6.84
N TRP A 132 1.38 -13.09 -5.75
CA TRP A 132 2.54 -14.01 -5.79
C TRP A 132 2.17 -15.39 -6.33
N PHE A 133 1.09 -15.98 -5.81
CA PHE A 133 0.64 -17.28 -6.32
C PHE A 133 0.12 -17.20 -7.74
N ARG A 134 -0.57 -16.12 -8.09
CA ARG A 134 -1.06 -15.93 -9.45
C ARG A 134 0.08 -15.89 -10.48
N ILE A 135 1.13 -15.12 -10.22
CA ILE A 135 2.28 -15.06 -11.13
C ILE A 135 3.16 -16.33 -11.08
N LYS A 136 2.99 -17.17 -10.06
CA LYS A 136 3.67 -18.46 -9.98
C LYS A 136 2.97 -19.48 -10.89
N ASP A 137 1.65 -19.45 -10.91
CA ASP A 137 0.82 -20.30 -11.77
C ASP A 137 0.82 -19.82 -13.24
N GLU A 138 0.92 -18.51 -13.45
CA GLU A 138 0.96 -17.83 -14.76
C GLU A 138 2.19 -16.88 -14.86
N PRO A 139 3.43 -17.39 -15.03
CA PRO A 139 4.64 -16.55 -15.05
C PRO A 139 4.63 -15.43 -16.10
N GLU A 140 3.95 -15.66 -17.22
CA GLU A 140 3.84 -14.74 -18.35
C GLU A 140 3.04 -13.46 -18.03
N ILE A 141 2.28 -13.42 -16.94
CA ILE A 141 1.53 -12.22 -16.54
C ILE A 141 2.28 -11.35 -15.54
N ALA A 142 3.45 -11.77 -15.05
CA ALA A 142 4.17 -11.07 -13.99
C ALA A 142 4.46 -9.60 -14.35
N TRP A 143 4.77 -9.31 -15.62
CA TRP A 143 5.04 -7.95 -16.11
C TRP A 143 3.84 -6.99 -15.97
N ARG A 144 2.62 -7.51 -15.77
CA ARG A 144 1.42 -6.70 -15.55
C ARG A 144 1.33 -6.11 -14.15
N PHE A 145 2.11 -6.63 -13.19
CA PHE A 145 2.08 -6.22 -11.77
C PHE A 145 3.14 -5.18 -11.46
N GLY A 146 2.76 -4.04 -10.88
CA GLY A 146 3.69 -3.01 -10.43
C GLY A 146 3.17 -1.58 -10.59
N VAL A 147 4.08 -0.62 -10.80
CA VAL A 147 3.76 0.79 -11.07
C VAL A 147 4.11 1.09 -12.53
N SER A 148 3.13 0.97 -13.43
CA SER A 148 3.40 1.05 -14.88
C SER A 148 3.97 2.40 -15.31
N SER A 149 3.53 3.49 -14.67
CA SER A 149 4.01 4.85 -14.97
C SER A 149 5.50 5.07 -14.68
N LEU A 150 6.08 4.22 -13.82
CA LEU A 150 7.50 4.25 -13.48
C LEU A 150 8.29 3.08 -14.10
N ASN A 151 7.63 2.26 -14.92
CA ASN A 151 8.17 1.02 -15.47
C ASN A 151 8.77 0.11 -14.37
N LEU A 152 8.14 0.09 -13.20
CA LEU A 152 8.49 -0.78 -12.08
C LEU A 152 7.49 -1.93 -12.05
N GLY A 153 7.95 -3.17 -12.00
CA GLY A 153 7.03 -4.30 -11.97
C GLY A 153 7.69 -5.66 -12.08
N GLY A 154 6.88 -6.67 -12.36
CA GLY A 154 7.32 -8.05 -12.48
C GLY A 154 7.38 -8.79 -11.14
N GLN A 155 7.89 -10.01 -11.20
CA GLN A 155 7.99 -10.91 -10.05
C GLN A 155 8.71 -10.27 -8.85
N ARG A 156 9.73 -9.46 -9.11
CA ARG A 156 10.51 -8.74 -8.09
C ARG A 156 9.68 -7.73 -7.30
N PHE A 157 8.80 -7.01 -7.99
CA PHE A 157 7.92 -6.04 -7.36
C PHE A 157 6.87 -6.74 -6.48
N VAL A 158 6.31 -7.86 -6.97
CA VAL A 158 5.38 -8.69 -6.19
C VAL A 158 6.07 -9.26 -4.94
N ALA A 159 7.30 -9.77 -5.06
CA ALA A 159 8.08 -10.24 -3.92
C ALA A 159 8.31 -9.13 -2.88
N GLY A 160 8.74 -7.94 -3.28
CA GLY A 160 8.89 -6.80 -2.37
C GLY A 160 7.57 -6.41 -1.68
N SER A 161 6.44 -6.57 -2.38
CA SER A 161 5.11 -6.28 -1.85
C SER A 161 4.68 -7.26 -0.75
N LEU A 162 5.18 -8.51 -0.75
CA LEU A 162 4.93 -9.46 0.34
C LEU A 162 5.47 -8.93 1.68
N PHE A 163 6.65 -8.34 1.67
CA PHE A 163 7.23 -7.75 2.88
C PHE A 163 6.40 -6.57 3.37
N ARG A 164 6.02 -5.67 2.46
CA ARG A 164 5.14 -4.54 2.78
C ARG A 164 3.78 -4.99 3.30
N GLU A 165 3.23 -6.09 2.80
CA GLU A 165 2.00 -6.70 3.31
C GLU A 165 2.15 -7.14 4.78
N ILE A 166 3.27 -7.78 5.14
CA ILE A 166 3.56 -8.14 6.55
C ILE A 166 3.62 -6.90 7.43
N ALA A 167 4.38 -5.90 7.02
CA ALA A 167 4.50 -4.65 7.76
C ALA A 167 3.12 -4.02 7.99
N ALA A 168 2.30 -3.91 6.94
CA ALA A 168 0.96 -3.36 7.02
C ALA A 168 0.03 -4.16 7.96
N LEU A 169 0.02 -5.49 7.87
CA LEU A 169 -0.78 -6.35 8.76
C LEU A 169 -0.34 -6.27 10.22
N ARG A 170 0.95 -6.00 10.45
CA ARG A 170 1.53 -5.77 11.78
C ARG A 170 1.51 -4.30 12.21
N LYS A 171 0.74 -3.46 11.52
CA LYS A 171 0.55 -2.02 11.79
C LYS A 171 1.83 -1.18 11.68
N LEU A 172 2.86 -1.69 11.01
CA LEU A 172 3.99 -0.90 10.55
C LEU A 172 3.65 -0.30 9.18
N GLU A 173 3.19 0.94 9.22
CA GLU A 173 2.70 1.65 8.04
C GLU A 173 3.89 2.19 7.25
N LEU A 174 4.46 1.37 6.36
CA LEU A 174 5.58 1.77 5.49
C LEU A 174 5.12 2.61 4.30
N LYS A 175 6.06 3.30 3.64
CA LYS A 175 5.81 3.88 2.31
C LYS A 175 5.85 2.79 1.23
N PRO A 176 5.15 2.97 0.08
CA PRO A 176 5.20 2.00 -1.02
C PRO A 176 6.61 1.73 -1.57
N TRP A 177 7.53 2.68 -1.35
CA TRP A 177 8.93 2.62 -1.77
C TRP A 177 9.92 2.38 -0.61
N ASP A 178 9.46 1.92 0.55
CA ASP A 178 10.33 1.44 1.62
C ASP A 178 10.68 -0.04 1.43
N TYR A 179 11.95 -0.38 1.64
CA TYR A 179 12.49 -1.74 1.62
C TYR A 179 13.46 -1.97 2.78
N TRP A 180 13.63 -3.23 3.18
CA TRP A 180 14.59 -3.65 4.22
C TRP A 180 14.99 -5.12 4.05
N ASP A 181 16.14 -5.48 4.59
CA ASP A 181 16.71 -6.84 4.56
C ASP A 181 16.58 -7.46 3.17
N LEU A 182 16.04 -8.69 3.08
CA LEU A 182 15.82 -9.42 1.84
C LEU A 182 15.04 -8.61 0.79
N SER A 183 14.08 -7.76 1.19
CA SER A 183 13.25 -7.04 0.21
C SER A 183 14.02 -5.98 -0.59
N GLU A 184 15.13 -5.46 -0.04
CA GLU A 184 16.01 -4.50 -0.72
C GLU A 184 16.70 -5.16 -1.92
N ASP A 185 17.32 -6.33 -1.70
CA ASP A 185 18.03 -7.08 -2.73
C ASP A 185 17.09 -7.66 -3.79
N LEU A 186 15.92 -8.16 -3.36
CA LEU A 186 14.97 -8.85 -4.23
C LEU A 186 14.24 -7.92 -5.20
N SER A 187 13.92 -6.70 -4.77
CA SER A 187 13.08 -5.79 -5.55
C SER A 187 13.86 -5.05 -6.63
N ARG A 188 15.17 -4.79 -6.44
CA ARG A 188 15.95 -3.92 -7.34
C ARG A 188 17.18 -4.57 -7.96
N VAL A 189 17.90 -5.44 -7.24
CA VAL A 189 19.25 -5.86 -7.63
C VAL A 189 19.28 -7.21 -8.35
N SER A 190 18.61 -8.23 -7.80
CA SER A 190 18.74 -9.59 -8.33
C SER A 190 17.73 -9.91 -9.43
N THR A 191 18.21 -10.43 -10.56
CA THR A 191 17.38 -11.03 -11.62
C THR A 191 17.14 -12.53 -11.43
N GLU A 192 17.95 -13.19 -10.58
CA GLU A 192 17.89 -14.63 -10.34
C GLU A 192 17.95 -14.93 -8.84
N TRP A 193 16.94 -15.62 -8.34
CA TRP A 193 16.87 -16.02 -6.94
C TRP A 193 17.27 -17.47 -6.75
N SER A 194 17.99 -17.74 -5.66
CA SER A 194 18.28 -19.11 -5.25
C SER A 194 16.98 -19.88 -4.96
N GLN A 195 17.05 -21.21 -5.00
CA GLN A 195 15.91 -22.05 -4.63
C GLN A 195 15.47 -21.82 -3.17
N GLU A 196 16.41 -21.51 -2.29
CA GLU A 196 16.16 -21.18 -0.89
C GLU A 196 15.35 -19.87 -0.75
N THR A 197 15.73 -18.82 -1.48
CA THR A 197 14.99 -17.56 -1.53
C THR A 197 13.57 -17.78 -2.04
N ARG A 198 13.39 -18.54 -3.13
CA ARG A 198 12.05 -18.85 -3.67
C ARG A 198 11.20 -19.61 -2.66
N THR A 199 11.78 -20.58 -1.98
CA THR A 199 11.10 -21.36 -0.93
C THR A 199 10.68 -20.45 0.23
N THR A 200 11.53 -19.51 0.62
CA THR A 200 11.22 -18.52 1.67
C THR A 200 10.04 -17.64 1.26
N LEU A 201 10.03 -17.13 0.02
CA LEU A 201 8.93 -16.31 -0.51
C LEU A 201 7.61 -17.10 -0.60
N ASP A 202 7.66 -18.38 -1.00
CA ASP A 202 6.49 -19.26 -1.02
C ASP A 202 5.90 -19.50 0.37
N GLN A 203 6.77 -19.74 1.35
CA GLN A 203 6.36 -19.89 2.75
C GLN A 203 5.75 -18.58 3.26
N LEU A 204 6.38 -17.45 2.97
CA LEU A 204 5.92 -16.13 3.36
C LEU A 204 4.52 -15.82 2.81
N ALA A 205 4.32 -16.03 1.50
CA ALA A 205 3.03 -15.82 0.86
C ALA A 205 1.96 -16.76 1.40
N SER A 206 2.31 -18.01 1.73
CA SER A 206 1.38 -18.97 2.35
C SER A 206 0.94 -18.54 3.75
N ARG A 207 1.86 -17.99 4.54
CA ARG A 207 1.59 -17.46 5.88
C ARG A 207 0.71 -16.21 5.82
N LEU A 208 0.99 -15.30 4.89
CA LEU A 208 0.16 -14.11 4.64
C LEU A 208 -1.27 -14.45 4.24
N ARG A 209 -1.45 -15.44 3.37
CA ARG A 209 -2.78 -15.91 2.98
C ARG A 209 -3.55 -16.54 4.15
N SER A 210 -2.85 -17.24 5.05
CA SER A 210 -3.48 -17.79 6.27
C SER A 210 -3.82 -16.70 7.30
N ALA A 211 -3.00 -15.65 7.39
CA ALA A 211 -3.23 -14.47 8.21
C ALA A 211 -4.44 -13.63 7.76
N ASP A 212 -4.91 -13.82 6.52
CA ASP A 212 -6.08 -13.12 5.99
C ASP A 212 -7.42 -13.67 6.54
N VAL A 213 -7.39 -14.86 7.15
CA VAL A 213 -8.60 -15.64 7.44
C VAL A 213 -9.17 -15.38 8.83
N ASP A 214 -8.35 -15.03 9.83
CA ASP A 214 -8.80 -15.07 11.23
C ASP A 214 -8.19 -13.96 12.12
N ALA A 215 -9.09 -13.21 12.76
CA ALA A 215 -8.92 -12.32 13.93
C ALA A 215 -8.67 -10.80 13.71
N ASP A 216 -9.28 -10.01 14.62
CA ASP A 216 -9.07 -8.56 14.81
C ASP A 216 -7.69 -8.21 15.39
N SER A 217 -6.97 -9.22 15.89
CA SER A 217 -5.64 -9.11 16.48
C SER A 217 -4.53 -9.27 15.45
N GLU A 218 -3.30 -8.90 15.83
CA GLU A 218 -2.12 -9.15 15.00
C GLU A 218 -2.06 -10.63 14.57
N PRO A 219 -1.86 -10.93 13.27
CA PRO A 219 -1.94 -12.31 12.83
C PRO A 219 -0.77 -13.14 13.37
N GLY A 220 -1.06 -14.12 14.23
CA GLY A 220 -0.05 -15.00 14.83
C GLY A 220 0.81 -15.73 13.78
N ALA A 221 0.25 -15.97 12.60
CA ALA A 221 0.95 -16.59 11.47
C ALA A 221 2.13 -15.77 10.93
N ILE A 222 2.32 -14.50 11.30
CA ILE A 222 3.46 -13.65 10.86
C ILE A 222 4.16 -12.92 12.02
N ALA A 223 3.80 -13.23 13.27
CA ALA A 223 4.26 -12.47 14.45
C ALA A 223 5.77 -12.59 14.74
N ASP A 224 6.38 -13.71 14.36
CA ASP A 224 7.82 -14.01 14.42
C ASP A 224 8.65 -13.27 13.36
N TRP A 225 8.02 -12.70 12.32
CA TRP A 225 8.74 -12.03 11.24
C TRP A 225 9.27 -10.67 11.69
N ALA A 226 10.58 -10.54 11.92
CA ALA A 226 11.17 -9.31 12.42
C ALA A 226 10.80 -8.08 11.56
N LEU A 227 10.26 -7.05 12.23
CA LEU A 227 9.97 -5.76 11.61
C LEU A 227 11.20 -4.85 11.66
N PRO A 228 11.44 -4.05 10.62
CA PRO A 228 12.60 -3.18 10.55
C PRO A 228 12.50 -2.03 11.55
N LYS A 229 13.64 -1.61 12.09
CA LYS A 229 13.80 -0.28 12.72
C LYS A 229 14.35 0.75 11.75
N LYS A 230 14.87 0.30 10.61
CA LYS A 230 15.46 1.11 9.54
C LYS A 230 15.08 0.51 8.20
N VAL A 231 14.83 1.37 7.24
CA VAL A 231 14.50 1.01 5.86
C VAL A 231 15.38 1.82 4.91
N ILE A 232 15.52 1.32 3.69
CA ILE A 232 15.99 2.11 2.56
C ILE A 232 14.76 2.54 1.76
N SER A 233 14.53 3.84 1.72
CA SER A 233 13.40 4.50 1.03
C SER A 233 13.86 5.02 -0.33
N PHE A 234 12.99 5.02 -1.33
CA PHE A 234 13.28 5.54 -2.69
C PHE A 234 12.29 6.62 -3.14
N PRO A 235 12.12 7.73 -2.38
CA PRO A 235 11.09 8.72 -2.66
C PRO A 235 11.29 9.46 -3.99
N ARG A 236 12.55 9.56 -4.43
CA ARG A 236 12.96 10.23 -5.68
C ARG A 236 13.76 9.29 -6.58
N GLY A 237 13.60 7.97 -6.41
CA GLY A 237 14.33 6.94 -7.15
C GLY A 237 15.73 6.63 -6.62
N GLU A 238 16.30 7.48 -5.76
CA GLU A 238 17.59 7.29 -5.09
C GLU A 238 17.42 6.69 -3.68
N PRO A 239 18.34 5.81 -3.23
CA PRO A 239 18.26 5.18 -1.92
C PRO A 239 18.51 6.21 -0.80
N MET A 240 17.61 6.23 0.18
CA MET A 240 17.69 7.08 1.36
C MET A 240 17.45 6.24 2.62
N PRO A 241 18.46 6.08 3.51
CA PRO A 241 18.25 5.41 4.79
C PRO A 241 17.30 6.19 5.67
N VAL A 242 16.27 5.53 6.20
CA VAL A 242 15.32 6.14 7.14
C VAL A 242 15.19 5.30 8.39
N VAL A 243 15.30 5.96 9.55
CA VAL A 243 15.02 5.35 10.85
C VAL A 243 13.52 5.46 11.13
N LEU A 244 12.86 4.33 11.33
CA LEU A 244 11.45 4.31 11.69
C LEU A 244 11.31 4.71 13.15
N ARG A 245 10.46 5.71 13.41
CA ARG A 245 10.06 6.04 14.77
C ARG A 245 8.98 5.03 15.17
N ASN A 246 9.15 4.37 16.30
CA ASN A 246 8.06 3.59 16.89
C ASN A 246 6.95 4.58 17.26
N SER A 247 5.84 4.54 16.53
CA SER A 247 4.58 5.19 16.90
C SER A 247 3.83 4.35 17.90
#